data_AF-A0A7V8ZDA0-F1
#
_entry.id   AF-A0A7V8ZDA0-F1
#
_cell.length_a   1.000
_cell.length_b   1.000
_cell.length_c   1.000
_cell.angle_alpha   90.00
_cell.angle_beta   90.00
_cell.angle_gamma   90.00
#
_symmetry.space_group_name_H-M   'P 1'
#
loop_
_entity.id
_entity.type
_entity.pdbx_description
1 polymer ?
#
loop_
_entity_poly.entity_id
_entity_poly.type
_entity_poly.pdbx_seq_one_letter_code
_entity_poly.pdbx_strand_id
1 'polypeptide(L)'
;MRILILAVGRLRPPFTDDVLHYQKLLAGHARLELVELREEQQVPRRIPERSFLCLLASDGKTFDSIGFSDFLEQRRQSRQDLCFVVGGPRGLDLDAADLR
;
A
#
# COMPACT_ATOMS: atom_id res chain seq x y z
N MET A 1 5.14 -7.82 10.88
CA MET A 1 4.49 -6.71 10.17
C MET A 1 3.75 -7.27 8.98
N ARG A 2 2.46 -6.98 8.85
CA ARG A 2 1.73 -7.21 7.59
C ARG A 2 1.89 -5.98 6.70
N ILE A 3 2.02 -6.21 5.39
CA ILE A 3 1.95 -5.16 4.37
C ILE A 3 0.57 -5.25 3.72
N LEU A 4 -0.23 -4.20 3.84
CA LEU A 4 -1.55 -4.10 3.25
C LEU A 4 -1.50 -3.11 2.08
N ILE A 5 -2.07 -3.48 0.95
CA ILE A 5 -2.28 -2.60 -0.19
C ILE A 5 -3.79 -2.42 -0.34
N LEU A 6 -4.28 -1.21 -0.08
CA LEU A 6 -5.66 -0.80 -0.35
C LEU A 6 -5.69 -0.09 -1.71
N ALA A 7 -6.24 -0.73 -2.73
CA ALA A 7 -6.34 -0.16 -4.06
C ALA A 7 -7.80 0.16 -4.41
N VAL A 8 -8.05 1.35 -4.91
CA VAL A 8 -9.37 1.73 -5.43
C VAL A 8 -9.47 1.32 -6.91
N GLY A 9 -10.50 0.56 -7.23
CA GLY A 9 -10.71 -0.05 -8.53
C GLY A 9 -10.48 -1.56 -8.50
N ARG A 10 -10.53 -2.18 -9.68
CA ARG A 10 -10.32 -3.61 -9.87
C ARG A 10 -9.20 -3.81 -10.86
N LEU A 11 -8.29 -4.73 -10.54
CA LEU A 11 -7.32 -5.23 -11.51
C LEU A 11 -8.05 -5.88 -12.67
N ARG A 12 -7.51 -5.65 -13.86
CA ARG A 12 -7.98 -6.26 -15.10
C ARG A 12 -6.81 -6.94 -15.78
N PRO A 13 -7.04 -8.03 -16.54
CA PRO A 13 -6.01 -8.64 -17.34
C PRO A 13 -5.32 -7.61 -18.26
N PRO A 14 -3.98 -7.70 -18.46
CA PRO A 14 -3.10 -8.78 -17.99
C PRO A 14 -2.54 -8.60 -16.57
N PHE A 15 -2.73 -7.43 -15.94
CA PHE A 15 -2.05 -7.07 -14.68
C PHE A 15 -2.36 -7.96 -13.49
N THR A 16 -3.49 -8.67 -13.53
CA THR A 16 -3.84 -9.67 -12.51
C THR A 16 -2.76 -10.74 -12.39
N ASP A 17 -2.20 -11.21 -13.51
CA ASP A 17 -1.18 -12.26 -13.52
C ASP A 17 0.16 -11.74 -12.96
N ASP A 18 0.52 -10.50 -13.31
CA ASP A 18 1.73 -9.84 -12.80
C ASP A 18 1.67 -9.66 -11.28
N VAL A 19 0.53 -9.20 -10.77
CA VAL A 19 0.33 -9.03 -9.32
C VAL A 19 0.43 -10.37 -8.60
N LEU A 20 -0.19 -11.44 -9.13
CA LEU A 20 -0.07 -12.78 -8.56
C LEU A 20 1.38 -13.30 -8.60
N HIS A 21 2.12 -13.01 -9.67
CA HIS A 21 3.52 -13.37 -9.80
C HIS A 21 4.36 -12.71 -8.68
N TYR A 22 4.27 -11.40 -8.51
CA TYR A 22 5.03 -10.69 -7.47
C TYR A 22 4.57 -11.05 -6.06
N GLN A 23 3.28 -11.30 -5.83
CA GLN A 23 2.80 -11.78 -4.54
C GLN A 23 3.45 -13.12 -4.15
N LYS A 24 3.62 -14.05 -5.09
CA LYS A 24 4.30 -15.32 -4.85
C LYS A 24 5.79 -15.12 -4.52
N LEU A 25 6.48 -14.24 -5.25
CA LEU A 25 7.89 -13.92 -4.98
C LEU A 25 8.07 -13.29 -3.60
N LEU A 26 7.15 -12.43 -3.17
CA LEU A 26 7.22 -11.73 -1.89
C LEU A 26 6.78 -12.59 -0.70
N ALA A 27 6.03 -13.68 -0.92
CA ALA A 27 5.46 -14.50 0.15
C ALA A 27 6.50 -15.06 1.15
N GLY A 28 7.74 -15.30 0.70
CA GLY A 28 8.85 -15.73 1.56
C GLY A 28 9.46 -14.61 2.41
N HIS A 29 9.17 -13.34 2.10
CA HIS A 29 9.82 -12.17 2.69
C HIS A 29 8.86 -11.30 3.51
N ALA A 30 7.58 -11.27 3.14
CA ALA A 30 6.56 -10.46 3.80
C ALA A 30 5.17 -11.07 3.65
N ARG A 31 4.32 -10.85 4.67
CA ARG A 31 2.88 -11.11 4.57
C ARG A 31 2.22 -9.93 3.88
N LEU A 32 2.04 -10.05 2.57
CA LEU A 32 1.37 -9.04 1.72
C LEU A 32 -0.10 -9.40 1.52
N GLU A 33 -0.98 -8.44 1.75
CA GLU A 33 -2.42 -8.53 1.51
C GLU A 33 -2.84 -7.41 0.55
N LEU A 34 -3.51 -7.75 -0.56
CA LEU A 34 -4.09 -6.78 -1.49
C LEU A 34 -5.61 -6.77 -1.31
N VAL A 35 -6.18 -5.59 -1.07
CA VAL A 35 -7.63 -5.39 -0.97
C VAL A 35 -8.05 -4.36 -2.00
N GLU A 36 -8.91 -4.79 -2.91
CA GLU A 36 -9.51 -3.95 -3.93
C GLU A 36 -10.86 -3.40 -3.47
N LEU A 37 -11.01 -2.09 -3.54
CA LEU A 37 -12.21 -1.36 -3.15
C LEU A 37 -12.91 -0.82 -4.39
N ARG A 38 -14.25 -0.81 -4.38
CA ARG A 38 -15.00 -0.27 -5.53
C ARG A 38 -15.00 1.26 -5.53
N GLU A 39 -15.01 1.85 -4.34
CA GLU A 39 -15.19 3.28 -4.13
C GLU A 39 -14.19 3.81 -3.11
N GLU A 40 -13.72 5.03 -3.34
CA GLU A 40 -12.73 5.74 -2.50
C GLU A 40 -13.23 5.93 -1.07
N GLN A 41 -14.54 6.15 -0.89
CA GLN A 41 -15.16 6.37 0.42
C GLN A 41 -15.06 5.14 1.34
N GLN A 42 -14.73 3.97 0.78
CA GLN A 42 -14.52 2.74 1.56
C GLN A 42 -13.13 2.69 2.21
N VAL A 43 -12.17 3.48 1.71
CA VAL A 43 -10.76 3.42 2.14
C VAL A 43 -10.62 3.66 3.65
N PRO A 44 -11.15 4.74 4.26
CA PRO A 44 -10.92 5.03 5.68
C PRO A 44 -11.37 3.91 6.62
N ARG A 45 -12.45 3.19 6.26
CA ARG A 45 -12.99 2.08 7.06
C ARG A 45 -12.17 0.80 6.97
N ARG A 46 -11.23 0.73 6.03
CA ARG A 46 -10.39 -0.45 5.76
C ARG A 46 -8.95 -0.28 6.24
N ILE A 47 -8.57 0.93 6.67
CA ILE A 47 -7.27 1.21 7.25
C ILE A 47 -7.20 0.56 8.64
N PRO A 48 -6.22 -0.30 8.93
CA PRO A 48 -6.05 -0.88 10.25
C PRO A 48 -5.69 0.19 11.30
N GLU A 49 -6.30 0.12 12.48
CA GLU A 49 -6.11 1.09 13.58
C GLU A 49 -4.64 1.28 14.00
N ARG A 50 -3.80 0.24 13.86
CA ARG A 50 -2.38 0.26 14.22
C ARG A 50 -1.48 0.03 13.01
N SER A 51 -1.67 0.87 11.99
CA SER A 51 -0.83 0.86 10.79
C SER A 51 -0.17 2.20 10.54
N PHE A 52 1.02 2.15 9.95
CA PHE A 52 1.65 3.30 9.31
C PHE A 52 1.05 3.46 7.91
N LEU A 53 0.41 4.60 7.65
CA LEU A 53 -0.37 4.86 6.45
C LEU A 53 0.45 5.62 5.41
N CYS A 54 0.72 4.96 4.29
CA CYS A 54 1.36 5.53 3.11
C CYS A 54 0.32 5.78 2.01
N LEU A 55 0.01 7.03 1.71
CA LEU A 55 -0.79 7.39 0.54
C LEU A 55 0.13 7.56 -0.66
N LEU A 56 -0.08 6.80 -1.74
CA LEU A 56 0.67 7.02 -2.97
C LEU A 56 0.09 8.24 -3.71
N ALA A 57 0.89 9.30 -3.76
CA ALA A 57 0.52 10.55 -4.41
C ALA A 57 1.67 11.05 -5.31
N SER A 58 1.33 11.66 -6.45
CA SER A 58 2.31 12.15 -7.42
C SER A 58 3.11 13.36 -6.91
N ASP A 59 2.56 14.08 -5.95
CA ASP A 59 3.19 15.19 -5.22
C ASP A 59 3.86 14.73 -3.91
N GLY A 60 3.92 13.41 -3.70
CA GLY A 60 4.48 12.76 -2.52
C GLY A 60 6.01 12.69 -2.50
N LYS A 61 6.54 12.20 -1.39
CA LYS A 61 7.97 11.96 -1.21
C LYS A 61 8.42 10.87 -2.16
N THR A 62 9.35 11.22 -3.04
CA THR A 62 10.02 10.24 -3.91
C THR A 62 11.13 9.52 -3.15
N PHE A 63 11.23 8.20 -3.37
CA PHE A 63 12.34 7.38 -2.92
C PHE A 63 13.04 6.77 -4.14
N ASP A 64 14.36 6.62 -4.06
CA ASP A 64 15.05 5.63 -4.87
C ASP A 64 14.93 4.24 -4.22
N SER A 65 15.45 3.19 -4.88
CA SER A 65 15.30 1.81 -4.37
C SER A 65 16.01 1.58 -3.03
N ILE A 66 17.15 2.24 -2.81
CA ILE A 66 17.92 2.11 -1.56
C ILE A 66 17.16 2.79 -0.43
N GLY A 67 16.75 4.04 -0.61
CA GLY A 67 15.99 4.80 0.37
C GLY A 67 14.62 4.17 0.69
N PHE A 68 13.95 3.56 -0.29
CA PHE A 68 12.73 2.80 -0.03
C PHE A 68 13.01 1.53 0.79
N SER A 69 14.13 0.85 0.56
CA SER A 69 14.53 -0.32 1.36
C SER A 69 14.81 0.06 2.81
N ASP A 70 15.54 1.16 3.04
CA ASP A 70 15.79 1.69 4.39
C ASP A 70 14.48 2.07 5.10
N PHE A 71 13.55 2.70 4.37
CA PHE A 71 12.22 3.00 4.88
C PHE A 71 11.48 1.72 5.31
N LEU A 72 11.45 0.68 4.48
CA LEU A 72 10.80 -0.59 4.81
C LEU A 72 11.40 -1.24 6.05
N GLU A 73 12.73 -1.22 6.22
CA GLU A 73 13.39 -1.77 7.40
C GLU A 73 13.07 -0.98 8.68
N GLN A 74 13.01 0.35 8.60
CA GLN A 74 12.54 1.16 9.73
C GLN A 74 11.10 0.83 10.10
N ARG A 75 10.20 0.65 9.11
CA ARG A 75 8.81 0.25 9.37
C ARG A 75 8.74 -1.13 10.01
N ARG A 76 9.56 -2.09 9.56
CA ARG A 76 9.65 -3.45 10.13
C ARG A 76 9.94 -3.43 11.64
N GLN A 77 10.79 -2.50 12.09
CA GLN A 77 11.16 -2.34 13.51
C GLN A 77 10.07 -1.68 14.37
N SER A 78 9.18 -0.89 13.77
CA SER A 78 8.10 -0.15 14.47
C SER A 78 7.02 -1.05 15.09
N ARG A 79 6.97 -2.34 14.71
CA ARG A 79 5.93 -3.31 15.09
C ARG A 79 4.49 -2.90 14.74
N GLN A 80 4.30 -1.94 13.84
CA GLN A 80 3.00 -1.61 13.23
C GLN A 80 2.81 -2.40 11.93
N ASP A 81 1.57 -2.47 11.46
CA ASP A 81 1.31 -2.85 10.07
C ASP A 81 1.70 -1.70 9.13
N LEU A 82 2.02 -2.01 7.87
CA LEU A 82 2.31 -1.01 6.85
C LEU A 82 1.19 -1.02 5.82
N CYS A 83 0.46 0.10 5.68
CA CYS A 83 -0.69 0.21 4.80
C CYS A 83 -0.39 1.19 3.67
N PHE A 84 -0.27 0.68 2.44
CA PHE A 84 -0.20 1.49 1.23
C PHE A 84 -1.60 1.70 0.67
N VAL A 85 -1.92 2.92 0.27
CA VAL A 85 -3.18 3.27 -0.39
C VAL A 85 -2.90 3.77 -1.80
N VAL A 86 -3.57 3.15 -2.77
CA VAL A 86 -3.58 3.58 -4.17
C VAL A 86 -4.96 4.15 -4.49
N GLY A 87 -5.01 5.45 -4.76
CA GLY A 87 -6.24 6.16 -5.10
C GLY A 87 -6.85 5.75 -6.45
N GLY A 88 -8.06 6.23 -6.70
CA GLY A 88 -8.72 6.05 -7.99
C GLY A 88 -8.17 7.01 -9.06
N PRO A 89 -8.74 7.01 -10.27
CA PRO A 89 -8.26 7.82 -11.39
C PRO A 89 -8.39 9.34 -11.16
N ARG A 90 -9.19 9.77 -10.17
CA ARG A 90 -9.36 11.18 -9.79
C ARG A 90 -8.42 11.60 -8.65
N GLY A 91 -7.53 10.70 -8.22
CA GLY A 91 -6.73 10.88 -7.02
C GLY A 91 -7.52 10.55 -5.75
N LEU A 92 -6.84 10.59 -4.62
CA LEU A 92 -7.43 10.39 -3.31
C LEU A 92 -6.68 11.29 -2.33
N ASP A 93 -7.43 11.97 -1.47
CA ASP A 93 -6.85 12.70 -0.36
C ASP A 93 -7.19 12.01 0.97
N LEU A 94 -6.21 11.91 1.85
CA LEU A 94 -6.34 11.29 3.17
C LEU A 94 -5.51 12.10 4.17
N ASP A 95 -6.19 12.96 4.93
CA ASP A 95 -5.56 13.78 5.99
C ASP A 95 -4.84 12.94 7.05
N ALA A 96 -5.29 11.70 7.23
CA ALA A 96 -4.71 10.76 8.20
C ALA A 96 -3.39 10.10 7.73
N ALA A 97 -2.91 10.39 6.50
CA ALA A 97 -1.71 9.77 5.97
C ALA A 97 -0.45 10.20 6.74
N ASP A 98 0.32 9.22 7.23
CA ASP A 98 1.61 9.48 7.87
C ASP A 98 2.71 9.82 6.86
N LEU A 99 2.54 9.33 5.61
CA LEU A 99 3.44 9.58 4.49
C LEU A 99 2.62 9.77 3.20
N ARG A 100 2.97 10.83 2.46
CA ARG A 100 2.63 11.02 1.05
C ARG A 100 3.91 10.91 0.25
#